data_AF-A0A517TTK2-F1
#
_entry.id   AF-A0A517TTK2-F1
#
_cell.length_a   1.000
_cell.length_b   1.000
_cell.length_c   1.000
_cell.angle_alpha   90.00
_cell.angle_beta   90.00
_cell.angle_gamma   90.00
#
_symmetry.space_group_name_H-M   'P 1'
#
loop_
_entity.id
_entity.type
_entity.pdbx_description
1 polymer ?
#
loop_
_entity_poly.entity_id
_entity_poly.type
_entity_poly.pdbx_seq_one_letter_code
_entity_poly.pdbx_strand_id
1 'polypeptide(L)'
;MSANSPGPVEQFVAFVRRRVNLHLLWTTLIWTAAAGSGMLAVVSLFYVLQGYAVPGGWIASTLALAAIGGMAAWRWRRLSVEEAARFVDRFYGLKDAVASHLHFARAGRRDGFYELQADYTRRQVSELSPTAIAYRPPRRGLLLAAGLTAVALPLSLRGPSNEVVQRLEQEEAVQQATELSNKEMLELVEELRKDVDDPFEKELVDPDTLRKMVESLEATKDQKEALRQYAQLERELNKARLAIQRKQDEQLLDRAAEKLLEERESKPLGEQLQQKKYDQASQELALMEPEASKPISEQRQQLARLKAASQRMAAAAKANKSASQGKESKAGEKSNSKSAAAKNANGGNGASGESGAAAGEGGGELAENLEELAQSVQHLDESLQEAERQEKESGKCDSQCQSQCQACQNSVNDQLGKLCKNLTKLAIRREADKKLCRLCEKCSQCQGLCNGLCQKPGSNPGGKKAGWGSNTARREGSDELVDNGQTTQLQGTKGAGPSLTTVESAEDGSGVSNRRSTAKQRQFQRQFESFVEREDVPAQVRDGVKIYFQLIHQMESTPAADGDAAE
;
A
#
# COMPACT_ATOMS: atom_id res chain seq x y z
N MET A 1 -17.09 88.17 -8.12
CA MET A 1 -17.56 88.28 -6.72
C MET A 1 -18.22 86.96 -6.35
N SER A 2 -17.57 86.20 -5.49
CA SER A 2 -17.87 84.78 -5.21
C SER A 2 -19.13 84.65 -4.34
N ALA A 3 -20.31 84.60 -4.96
CA ALA A 3 -21.61 84.56 -4.29
C ALA A 3 -21.96 83.24 -3.57
N ASN A 4 -20.98 82.37 -3.30
CA ASN A 4 -21.20 81.02 -2.76
C ASN A 4 -20.53 80.79 -1.39
N SER A 5 -20.29 81.84 -0.61
CA SER A 5 -19.91 81.64 0.79
C SER A 5 -21.11 81.07 1.56
N PRO A 6 -21.00 79.87 2.17
CA PRO A 6 -22.11 79.27 2.88
C PRO A 6 -22.57 80.18 4.01
N GLY A 7 -23.88 80.35 4.15
CA GLY A 7 -24.48 81.21 5.17
C GLY A 7 -24.18 80.71 6.60
N PRO A 8 -24.34 81.56 7.63
CA PRO A 8 -24.03 81.18 9.02
C PRO A 8 -24.83 79.95 9.50
N VAL A 9 -26.07 79.80 9.04
CA VAL A 9 -26.92 78.62 9.33
C VAL A 9 -26.38 77.37 8.65
N GLU A 10 -25.91 77.47 7.41
CA GLU A 10 -25.29 76.36 6.67
C GLU A 10 -23.98 75.92 7.30
N GLN A 11 -23.15 76.87 7.76
CA GLN A 11 -21.92 76.58 8.49
C GLN A 11 -22.20 75.88 9.82
N PHE A 12 -23.22 76.34 10.56
CA PHE A 12 -23.66 75.69 11.79
C PHE A 12 -24.13 74.24 11.54
N VAL A 13 -25.00 74.03 10.56
CA VAL A 13 -25.48 72.68 10.20
C VAL A 13 -24.34 71.80 9.69
N ALA A 14 -23.39 72.35 8.91
CA ALA A 14 -22.22 71.61 8.45
C ALA A 14 -21.33 71.17 9.63
N PHE A 15 -21.16 72.02 10.64
CA PHE A 15 -20.41 71.68 11.85
C PHE A 15 -21.11 70.59 12.67
N VAL A 16 -22.43 70.73 12.91
CA VAL A 16 -23.21 69.70 13.62
C VAL A 16 -23.19 68.39 12.83
N ARG A 17 -23.40 68.42 11.51
CA ARG A 17 -23.31 67.25 10.63
C ARG A 17 -21.95 66.57 10.72
N ARG A 18 -20.85 67.31 10.73
CA ARG A 18 -19.49 66.74 10.86
C ARG A 18 -19.34 66.03 12.22
N ARG A 19 -19.81 66.64 13.30
CA ARG A 19 -19.73 66.09 14.66
C ARG A 19 -20.59 64.84 14.82
N VAL A 20 -21.83 64.86 14.31
CA VAL A 20 -22.73 63.69 14.37
C VAL A 20 -22.24 62.57 13.44
N ASN A 21 -21.70 62.87 12.25
CA ASN A 21 -21.10 61.84 11.40
C ASN A 21 -19.82 61.24 11.99
N LEU A 22 -19.04 62.02 12.73
CA LEU A 22 -17.87 61.52 13.46
C LEU A 22 -18.30 60.62 14.63
N HIS A 23 -19.39 60.97 15.33
CA HIS A 23 -20.02 60.09 16.32
C HIS A 23 -20.48 58.78 15.68
N LEU A 24 -21.22 58.85 14.57
CA LEU A 24 -21.68 57.67 13.84
C LEU A 24 -20.50 56.80 13.43
N LEU A 25 -19.42 57.40 12.91
CA LEU A 25 -18.17 56.71 12.57
C LEU A 25 -17.60 55.94 13.75
N TRP A 26 -17.46 56.57 14.92
CA TRP A 26 -16.95 55.90 16.12
C TRP A 26 -17.86 54.76 16.56
N THR A 27 -19.17 54.96 16.55
CA THR A 27 -20.10 53.89 16.92
C THR A 27 -20.07 52.73 15.94
N THR A 28 -20.00 52.99 14.63
CA THR A 28 -19.89 51.94 13.61
C THR A 28 -18.58 51.20 13.75
N LEU A 29 -17.46 51.91 13.97
CA LEU A 29 -16.13 51.31 14.14
C LEU A 29 -16.10 50.39 15.37
N ILE A 30 -16.65 50.82 16.50
CA ILE A 30 -16.71 49.99 17.73
C ILE A 30 -17.53 48.72 17.47
N TRP A 31 -18.71 48.83 16.85
CA TRP A 31 -19.55 47.67 16.59
C TRP A 31 -18.96 46.73 15.52
N THR A 32 -18.27 47.27 14.51
CA THR A 32 -17.61 46.45 13.48
C THR A 32 -16.37 45.78 14.03
N ALA A 33 -15.63 46.45 14.92
CA ALA A 33 -14.52 45.85 15.65
C ALA A 33 -15.01 44.73 16.57
N ALA A 34 -16.14 44.91 17.27
CA ALA A 34 -16.75 43.85 18.09
C ALA A 34 -17.25 42.66 17.24
N ALA A 35 -17.88 42.92 16.10
CA ALA A 35 -18.34 41.87 15.20
C ALA A 35 -17.16 41.10 14.59
N GLY A 36 -16.13 41.82 14.13
CA GLY A 36 -14.91 41.23 13.58
C GLY A 36 -14.13 40.40 14.60
N SER A 37 -13.95 40.91 15.82
CA SER A 37 -13.29 40.14 16.89
C SER A 37 -14.11 38.95 17.35
N GLY A 38 -15.44 39.05 17.38
CA GLY A 38 -16.34 37.92 17.64
C GLY A 38 -16.20 36.82 16.58
N MET A 39 -16.22 37.18 15.28
CA MET A 39 -16.02 36.22 14.19
C MET A 39 -14.63 35.58 14.25
N LEU A 40 -13.58 36.37 14.50
CA LEU A 40 -12.23 35.87 14.65
C LEU A 40 -12.10 34.91 15.84
N ALA A 41 -12.74 35.20 16.97
CA ALA A 41 -12.75 34.34 18.14
C ALA A 41 -13.42 32.98 17.84
N VAL A 42 -14.55 32.98 17.12
CA VAL A 42 -15.25 31.74 16.72
C VAL A 42 -14.38 30.90 15.78
N VAL A 43 -13.77 31.51 14.76
CA VAL A 43 -12.88 30.80 13.83
C VAL A 43 -11.67 30.25 14.58
N SER A 44 -11.06 31.06 15.45
CA SER A 44 -9.88 30.66 16.22
C SER A 44 -10.21 29.51 17.18
N LEU A 45 -11.37 29.55 17.85
CA LEU A 45 -11.83 28.46 18.71
C LEU A 45 -12.02 27.16 17.93
N PHE A 46 -12.58 27.23 16.71
CA PHE A 46 -12.75 26.06 15.86
C PHE A 46 -11.41 25.39 15.50
N TYR A 47 -10.40 26.17 15.08
CA TYR A 47 -9.07 25.64 14.76
C TYR A 47 -8.34 25.10 16.00
N VAL A 48 -8.44 25.78 17.14
CA VAL A 48 -7.85 25.33 18.40
C VAL A 48 -8.48 24.02 18.89
N LEU A 49 -9.80 23.85 18.75
CA LEU A 49 -10.48 22.59 19.07
C LEU A 49 -10.03 21.43 18.18
N GLN A 50 -9.63 21.72 16.94
CA GLN A 50 -9.04 20.71 16.04
C GLN A 50 -7.53 20.53 16.25
N GLY A 51 -6.89 21.34 17.10
CA GLY A 51 -5.46 21.29 17.38
C GLY A 51 -4.56 21.95 16.33
N TYR A 52 -5.14 22.64 15.34
CA TYR A 52 -4.41 23.34 14.28
C TYR A 52 -4.17 24.81 14.65
N ALA A 53 -3.08 25.37 14.10
CA ALA A 53 -2.83 26.80 14.17
C ALA A 53 -3.76 27.56 13.22
N VAL A 54 -4.24 28.73 13.63
CA VAL A 54 -5.04 29.60 12.76
C VAL A 54 -4.14 30.11 11.63
N PRO A 55 -4.43 29.82 10.35
CA PRO A 55 -3.63 30.35 9.25
C PRO A 55 -3.68 31.87 9.26
N GLY A 56 -2.52 32.55 9.15
CA GLY A 56 -2.44 34.01 9.20
C GLY A 56 -3.33 34.71 8.15
N GLY A 57 -3.58 34.06 7.02
CA GLY A 57 -4.51 34.54 5.98
C GLY A 57 -5.94 34.73 6.48
N TRP A 58 -6.43 33.86 7.38
CA TRP A 58 -7.76 34.00 7.97
C TRP A 58 -7.86 35.24 8.88
N ILE A 59 -6.82 35.55 9.65
CA ILE A 59 -6.77 36.74 10.49
C ILE A 59 -6.81 38.01 9.63
N ALA A 60 -5.99 38.06 8.58
CA ALA A 60 -5.98 39.19 7.64
C ALA A 60 -7.34 39.35 6.92
N SER A 61 -7.93 38.25 6.45
CA SER A 61 -9.21 38.29 5.72
C SER A 61 -10.38 38.75 6.58
N THR A 62 -10.48 38.27 7.83
CA THR A 62 -11.54 38.67 8.77
C THR A 62 -11.43 40.14 9.16
N LEU A 63 -10.22 40.65 9.39
CA LEU A 63 -9.97 42.07 9.63
C LEU A 63 -10.33 42.92 8.40
N ALA A 64 -9.96 42.48 7.20
CA ALA A 64 -10.29 43.18 5.96
C ALA A 64 -11.80 43.24 5.72
N LEU A 65 -12.50 42.11 5.88
CA LEU A 65 -13.97 42.04 5.77
C LEU A 65 -14.67 42.91 6.81
N ALA A 66 -14.20 42.91 8.06
CA ALA A 66 -14.73 43.78 9.11
C ALA A 66 -14.52 45.27 8.77
N ALA A 67 -13.36 45.64 8.22
CA ALA A 67 -13.06 47.01 7.81
C ALA A 67 -13.93 47.46 6.63
N ILE A 68 -14.08 46.61 5.60
CA ILE A 68 -14.93 46.89 4.42
C ILE A 68 -16.40 47.00 4.84
N GLY A 69 -16.88 46.03 5.62
CA GLY A 69 -18.25 46.02 6.15
C GLY A 69 -18.53 47.24 7.02
N GLY A 70 -17.57 47.65 7.86
CA GLY A 70 -17.69 48.86 8.66
C GLY A 70 -17.69 50.14 7.84
N MET A 71 -16.88 50.21 6.78
CA MET A 71 -16.87 51.34 5.87
C MET A 71 -18.18 51.46 5.09
N ALA A 72 -18.73 50.34 4.60
CA ALA A 72 -20.02 50.29 3.94
C ALA A 72 -21.17 50.69 4.88
N ALA A 73 -21.19 50.14 6.10
CA ALA A 73 -22.19 50.47 7.11
C ALA A 73 -22.14 51.96 7.51
N TRP A 74 -20.94 52.53 7.66
CA TRP A 74 -20.77 53.97 7.88
C TRP A 74 -21.25 54.79 6.69
N ARG A 75 -20.90 54.39 5.47
CA ARG A 75 -21.29 55.09 4.24
C ARG A 75 -22.80 55.15 4.04
N TRP A 76 -23.52 54.08 4.41
CA TRP A 76 -24.99 54.01 4.38
C TRP A 76 -25.67 54.75 5.53
N ARG A 77 -25.05 54.79 6.72
CA ARG A 77 -25.58 55.52 7.88
C ARG A 77 -25.23 57.01 7.89
N ARG A 78 -24.41 57.48 6.95
CA ARG A 78 -23.94 58.87 6.90
C ARG A 78 -25.13 59.81 6.73
N LEU A 79 -25.34 60.69 7.70
CA LEU A 79 -26.44 61.66 7.69
C LEU A 79 -26.29 62.63 6.52
N SER A 80 -27.39 62.76 5.78
CA SER A 80 -27.60 63.81 4.80
C SER A 80 -27.68 65.18 5.48
N VAL A 81 -27.54 66.26 4.70
CA VAL A 81 -27.64 67.63 5.22
C VAL A 81 -29.03 67.91 5.81
N GLU A 82 -30.07 67.35 5.19
CA GLU A 82 -31.46 67.52 5.64
C GLU A 82 -31.74 66.80 6.95
N GLU A 83 -31.25 65.57 7.11
CA GLU A 83 -31.40 64.84 8.37
C GLU A 83 -30.61 65.51 9.50
N ALA A 84 -29.43 66.08 9.20
CA ALA A 84 -28.67 66.85 10.17
C ALA A 84 -29.44 68.12 10.60
N ALA A 85 -30.13 68.79 9.68
CA ALA A 85 -30.99 69.92 10.01
C ALA A 85 -32.17 69.51 10.88
N ARG A 86 -32.90 68.44 10.52
CA ARG A 86 -33.98 67.88 11.35
C ARG A 86 -33.48 67.38 12.72
N PHE A 87 -32.23 66.95 12.81
CA PHE A 87 -31.61 66.57 14.07
C PHE A 87 -31.37 67.80 14.95
N VAL A 88 -30.81 68.88 14.37
CA VAL A 88 -30.64 70.18 15.04
C VAL A 88 -31.98 70.71 15.54
N ASP A 89 -33.01 70.69 14.68
CA ASP A 89 -34.33 71.20 15.01
C ASP A 89 -34.96 70.43 16.18
N ARG A 90 -34.82 69.10 16.20
CA ARG A 90 -35.31 68.26 17.31
C ARG A 90 -34.50 68.44 18.59
N PHE A 91 -33.18 68.60 18.49
CA PHE A 91 -32.31 68.71 19.66
C PHE A 91 -32.49 70.05 20.39
N TYR A 92 -32.64 71.15 19.64
CA TYR A 92 -32.82 72.49 20.21
C TYR A 92 -34.29 72.96 20.26
N GLY A 93 -35.23 72.15 19.77
CA GLY A 93 -36.66 72.48 19.79
C GLY A 93 -37.09 73.56 18.79
N LEU A 94 -36.39 73.71 17.67
CA LEU A 94 -36.59 74.79 16.67
C LEU A 94 -37.76 74.54 15.69
N LYS A 95 -38.61 73.53 15.92
CA LYS A 95 -39.83 73.22 15.12
C LYS A 95 -39.59 73.26 13.59
N ASP A 96 -38.56 72.56 13.12
CA ASP A 96 -38.17 72.47 11.70
C ASP A 96 -37.74 73.79 11.03
N ALA A 97 -37.38 74.82 11.81
CA ALA A 97 -36.93 76.11 11.27
C ALA A 97 -35.67 75.98 10.41
N VAL A 98 -34.68 75.19 10.86
CA VAL A 98 -33.41 75.00 10.14
C VAL A 98 -33.61 74.15 8.88
N ALA A 99 -34.40 73.08 8.97
CA ALA A 99 -34.74 72.25 7.82
C ALA A 99 -35.51 73.04 6.75
N SER A 100 -36.50 73.85 7.17
CA SER A 100 -37.28 74.71 6.28
C SER A 100 -36.39 75.77 5.62
N HIS A 101 -35.50 76.41 6.39
CA HIS A 101 -34.56 77.40 5.86
C HIS A 101 -33.66 76.82 4.76
N LEU A 102 -33.08 75.64 4.97
CA LEU A 102 -32.23 74.99 3.95
C LEU A 102 -33.03 74.56 2.71
N HIS A 103 -34.26 74.10 2.89
CA HIS A 103 -35.14 73.76 1.78
C HIS A 103 -35.46 74.99 0.92
N PHE A 104 -35.82 76.11 1.54
CA PHE A 104 -36.10 77.36 0.83
C PHE A 104 -34.85 77.96 0.17
N ALA A 105 -33.69 77.89 0.84
CA ALA A 105 -32.42 78.33 0.28
C ALA A 105 -32.07 77.56 -1.00
N ARG A 106 -32.24 76.23 -1.01
CA ARG A 106 -32.01 75.41 -2.22
C ARG A 106 -33.04 75.63 -3.31
N ALA A 107 -34.29 75.88 -2.93
CA ALA A 107 -35.36 76.19 -3.88
C ALA A 107 -35.25 77.61 -4.49
N GLY A 108 -34.26 78.41 -4.08
CA GLY A 108 -34.05 79.77 -4.57
C GLY A 108 -35.13 80.76 -4.15
N ARG A 109 -35.97 80.43 -3.17
CA ARG A 109 -37.07 81.29 -2.72
C ARG A 109 -36.54 82.33 -1.73
N ARG A 110 -36.45 83.59 -2.16
CA ARG A 110 -35.90 84.69 -1.35
C ARG A 110 -36.89 85.81 -1.06
N ASP A 111 -38.11 85.75 -1.58
CA ASP A 111 -39.03 86.90 -1.54
C ASP A 111 -39.86 86.99 -0.25
N GLY A 112 -39.91 88.20 0.33
CA GLY A 112 -40.84 88.59 1.40
C GLY A 112 -40.75 87.72 2.66
N PHE A 113 -41.76 86.86 2.86
CA PHE A 113 -41.87 86.02 4.06
C PHE A 113 -40.68 85.09 4.26
N TYR A 114 -40.07 84.58 3.18
CA TYR A 114 -38.93 83.66 3.26
C TYR A 114 -37.67 84.34 3.82
N GLU A 115 -37.47 85.63 3.52
CA GLU A 115 -36.36 86.42 4.06
C GLU A 115 -36.54 86.65 5.57
N LEU A 116 -37.76 86.98 6.00
CA LEU A 116 -38.08 87.17 7.41
C LEU A 116 -37.92 85.87 8.22
N GLN A 117 -38.33 84.72 7.66
CA GLN A 117 -38.09 83.41 8.28
C GLN A 117 -36.60 83.05 8.31
N ALA A 118 -35.84 83.40 7.26
CA ALA A 118 -34.40 83.18 7.21
C ALA A 118 -33.66 83.99 8.29
N ASP A 119 -34.03 85.26 8.47
CA ASP A 119 -33.44 86.12 9.49
C ASP A 119 -33.83 85.69 10.91
N TYR A 120 -35.08 85.28 11.12
CA TYR A 120 -35.51 84.72 12.40
C TYR A 120 -34.72 83.45 12.75
N THR A 121 -34.60 82.51 11.80
CA THR A 121 -33.82 81.28 11.99
C THR A 121 -32.34 81.59 12.24
N ARG A 122 -31.77 82.59 11.54
CA ARG A 122 -30.39 83.02 11.72
C ARG A 122 -30.14 83.54 13.14
N ARG A 123 -31.04 84.37 13.68
CA ARG A 123 -30.93 84.89 15.06
C ARG A 123 -30.98 83.75 16.07
N GLN A 124 -31.97 82.85 15.93
CA GLN A 124 -32.08 81.69 16.81
C GLN A 124 -30.84 80.79 16.76
N VAL A 125 -30.33 80.48 15.57
CA VAL A 125 -29.13 79.64 15.42
C VAL A 125 -27.87 80.32 15.96
N SER A 126 -27.77 81.65 15.90
CA SER A 126 -26.60 82.40 16.39
C SER A 126 -26.43 82.37 17.91
N GLU A 127 -27.52 82.19 18.65
CA GLU A 127 -27.50 82.06 20.12
C GLU A 127 -27.14 80.63 20.57
N LEU A 128 -27.24 79.65 19.66
CA LEU A 128 -27.01 78.24 19.98
C LEU A 128 -25.54 77.87 19.80
N SER A 129 -24.97 77.22 20.82
CA SER A 129 -23.60 76.71 20.75
C SER A 129 -23.56 75.29 20.15
N PRO A 130 -22.82 75.06 19.05
CA PRO A 130 -22.74 73.73 18.46
C PRO A 130 -21.98 72.71 19.34
N THR A 131 -21.33 73.18 20.40
CA THR A 131 -20.59 72.38 21.39
C THR A 131 -21.50 71.70 22.41
N ALA A 132 -22.74 72.15 22.58
CA ALA A 132 -23.69 71.60 23.54
C ALA A 132 -24.08 70.13 23.26
N ILE A 133 -23.90 69.65 22.03
CA ILE A 133 -24.09 68.24 21.66
C ILE A 133 -22.91 67.42 22.21
N ALA A 134 -23.00 67.02 23.48
CA ALA A 134 -21.99 66.20 24.15
C ALA A 134 -22.01 64.76 23.63
N TYR A 135 -20.85 64.28 23.17
CA TYR A 135 -20.70 62.88 22.79
C TYR A 135 -20.43 62.02 24.04
N ARG A 136 -21.25 60.99 24.25
CA ARG A 136 -20.96 59.91 25.19
C ARG A 136 -20.68 58.64 24.40
N PRO A 137 -19.41 58.16 24.30
CA PRO A 137 -19.12 56.93 23.59
C PRO A 137 -19.87 55.75 24.23
N PRO A 138 -20.35 54.78 23.44
CA PRO A 138 -21.07 53.63 23.95
C PRO A 138 -20.11 52.71 24.73
N ARG A 139 -19.94 52.99 26.04
CA ARG A 139 -19.00 52.27 26.93
C ARG A 139 -19.17 50.75 26.86
N ARG A 140 -20.41 50.26 26.77
CA ARG A 140 -20.72 48.83 26.65
C ARG A 140 -20.14 48.21 25.37
N GLY A 141 -20.26 48.89 24.24
CA GLY A 141 -19.69 48.41 22.97
C GLY A 141 -18.17 48.39 22.98
N LEU A 142 -17.55 49.39 23.60
CA LEU A 142 -16.09 49.44 23.73
C LEU A 142 -15.55 48.34 24.65
N LEU A 143 -16.20 48.08 25.79
CA LEU A 143 -15.84 46.97 26.68
C LEU A 143 -16.02 45.61 26.01
N LEU A 144 -17.11 45.42 25.26
CA LEU A 144 -17.34 44.19 24.48
C LEU A 144 -16.26 43.99 23.42
N ALA A 145 -15.95 45.01 22.62
CA ALA A 145 -14.93 44.94 21.58
C ALA A 145 -13.55 44.64 22.18
N ALA A 146 -13.19 45.30 23.28
CA ALA A 146 -11.93 45.07 23.99
C ALA A 146 -11.85 43.65 24.56
N GLY A 147 -12.92 43.17 25.21
CA GLY A 147 -12.99 41.83 25.77
C GLY A 147 -12.88 40.73 24.71
N LEU A 148 -13.63 40.86 23.60
CA LEU A 148 -13.53 39.91 22.49
C LEU A 148 -12.15 39.93 21.83
N THR A 149 -11.55 41.10 21.67
CA THR A 149 -10.18 41.20 21.13
C THR A 149 -9.15 40.58 22.07
N ALA A 150 -9.30 40.78 23.39
CA ALA A 150 -8.42 40.18 24.39
C ALA A 150 -8.51 38.65 24.44
N VAL A 151 -9.64 38.06 24.04
CA VAL A 151 -9.82 36.60 23.91
C VAL A 151 -9.35 36.10 22.54
N ALA A 152 -9.69 36.81 21.46
CA ALA A 152 -9.36 36.41 20.10
C ALA A 152 -7.84 36.40 19.84
N LEU A 153 -7.13 37.43 20.34
CA LEU A 153 -5.69 37.58 20.09
C LEU A 153 -4.86 36.38 20.61
N PRO A 154 -4.93 35.97 21.89
CA PRO A 154 -4.17 34.83 22.38
C PRO A 154 -4.61 33.49 21.75
N LEU A 155 -5.90 33.33 21.42
CA LEU A 155 -6.36 32.14 20.70
C LEU A 155 -5.77 32.07 19.28
N SER A 156 -5.66 33.21 18.59
CA SER A 156 -5.10 33.28 17.23
C SER A 156 -3.58 33.12 17.17
N LEU A 157 -2.88 33.45 18.26
CA LEU A 157 -1.42 33.33 18.38
C LEU A 157 -0.97 31.99 18.99
N ARG A 158 -1.91 31.13 19.38
CA ARG A 158 -1.59 29.81 19.92
C ARG A 158 -1.06 28.94 18.77
N GLY A 159 0.16 28.43 18.94
CA GLY A 159 0.76 27.50 18.00
C GLY A 159 -0.03 26.19 17.86
N PRO A 160 0.25 25.39 16.82
CA PRO A 160 -0.38 24.09 16.64
C PRO A 160 -0.08 23.19 17.84
N SER A 161 -1.00 22.29 18.15
CA SER A 161 -0.78 21.31 19.22
C SER A 161 0.42 20.41 18.90
N ASN A 162 1.16 19.99 19.92
CA ASN A 162 2.32 19.09 19.74
C ASN A 162 1.93 17.80 19.00
N GLU A 163 0.71 17.30 19.17
CA GLU A 163 0.22 16.13 18.45
C GLU A 163 0.10 16.37 16.95
N VAL A 164 -0.46 17.51 16.54
CA VAL A 164 -0.57 17.88 15.12
C VAL A 164 0.81 18.12 14.51
N VAL A 165 1.71 18.80 15.23
CA VAL A 165 3.10 18.97 14.77
C VAL A 165 3.77 17.62 14.56
N GLN A 166 3.64 16.70 15.52
CA GLN A 166 4.22 15.35 15.39
C GLN A 166 3.58 14.56 14.25
N ARG A 167 2.29 14.71 13.97
CA ARG A 167 1.63 14.08 12.82
C ARG A 167 2.17 14.64 11.51
N LEU A 168 2.30 15.95 11.38
CA LEU A 168 2.88 16.58 10.18
C LEU A 168 4.33 16.17 9.97
N GLU A 169 5.14 16.14 11.03
CA GLU A 169 6.52 15.62 10.97
C GLU A 169 6.55 14.15 10.54
N GLN A 170 5.61 13.32 11.03
CA GLN A 170 5.49 11.92 10.61
C GLN A 170 5.08 11.79 9.15
N GLU A 171 4.11 12.58 8.69
CA GLU A 171 3.68 12.62 7.28
C GLU A 171 4.82 13.04 6.35
N GLU A 172 5.59 14.07 6.73
CA GLU A 172 6.76 14.52 5.99
C GLU A 172 7.89 13.48 6.00
N ALA A 173 8.14 12.83 7.14
CA ALA A 173 9.14 11.78 7.25
C ALA A 173 8.76 10.54 6.42
N VAL A 174 7.48 10.15 6.42
CA VAL A 174 6.96 9.07 5.57
C VAL A 174 7.11 9.45 4.10
N GLN A 175 6.72 10.67 3.72
CA GLN A 175 6.87 11.13 2.34
C GLN A 175 8.35 11.06 1.89
N GLN A 176 9.27 11.61 2.67
CA GLN A 176 10.71 11.56 2.34
C GLN A 176 11.24 10.12 2.28
N ALA A 177 10.84 9.26 3.21
CA ALA A 177 11.24 7.85 3.21
C ALA A 177 10.72 7.09 1.99
N THR A 178 9.47 7.37 1.57
CA THR A 178 8.91 6.78 0.34
C THR A 178 9.60 7.31 -0.91
N GLU A 179 9.93 8.59 -0.99
CA GLU A 179 10.67 9.17 -2.12
C GLU A 179 12.07 8.57 -2.25
N LEU A 180 12.80 8.41 -1.14
CA LEU A 180 14.12 7.79 -1.13
C LEU A 180 14.03 6.30 -1.49
N SER A 181 13.09 5.57 -0.91
CA SER A 181 12.85 4.15 -1.21
C SER A 181 12.50 3.93 -2.68
N ASN A 182 11.64 4.77 -3.25
CA ASN A 182 11.27 4.69 -4.66
C ASN A 182 12.49 4.95 -5.57
N LYS A 183 13.34 5.91 -5.23
CA LYS A 183 14.60 6.16 -5.96
C LYS A 183 15.55 4.97 -5.89
N GLU A 184 15.79 4.41 -4.71
CA GLU A 184 16.64 3.22 -4.55
C GLU A 184 16.11 2.02 -5.34
N MET A 185 14.79 1.81 -5.33
CA MET A 185 14.16 0.74 -6.12
C MET A 185 14.28 0.98 -7.63
N LEU A 186 14.16 2.22 -8.10
CA LEU A 186 14.39 2.57 -9.50
C LEU A 186 15.85 2.33 -9.91
N GLU A 187 16.81 2.74 -9.08
CA GLU A 187 18.23 2.51 -9.33
C GLU A 187 18.54 1.01 -9.44
N LEU A 188 17.99 0.18 -8.56
CA LEU A 188 18.14 -1.28 -8.63
C LEU A 188 17.50 -1.89 -9.86
N VAL A 189 16.34 -1.39 -10.31
CA VAL A 189 15.72 -1.84 -11.57
C VAL A 189 16.56 -1.41 -12.77
N GLU A 190 17.17 -0.22 -12.75
CA GLU A 190 18.06 0.24 -13.81
C GLU A 190 19.39 -0.53 -13.84
N GLU A 191 19.95 -0.88 -12.68
CA GLU A 191 21.11 -1.78 -12.57
C GLU A 191 20.76 -3.15 -13.14
N LEU A 192 19.62 -3.72 -12.72
CA LEU A 192 19.12 -4.99 -13.26
C LEU A 192 18.90 -4.91 -14.77
N ARG A 193 18.40 -3.80 -15.32
CA ARG A 193 18.25 -3.61 -16.77
C ARG A 193 19.60 -3.60 -17.52
N LYS A 194 20.67 -3.10 -16.88
CA LYS A 194 22.03 -3.10 -17.45
C LYS A 194 22.69 -4.47 -17.35
N ASP A 195 22.45 -5.19 -16.26
CA ASP A 195 23.04 -6.52 -16.01
C ASP A 195 22.36 -7.65 -16.79
N VAL A 196 21.16 -7.41 -17.32
CA VAL A 196 20.40 -8.37 -18.11
C VAL A 196 20.72 -8.11 -19.59
N ASP A 197 21.76 -8.76 -20.12
CA ASP A 197 22.12 -8.68 -21.54
C ASP A 197 21.33 -9.70 -22.39
N ASP A 198 21.16 -10.90 -21.85
CA ASP A 198 20.59 -12.05 -22.57
C ASP A 198 19.11 -11.87 -22.92
N PRO A 199 18.70 -12.08 -24.20
CA PRO A 199 17.31 -11.96 -24.62
C PRO A 199 16.35 -12.86 -23.83
N PHE A 200 16.81 -14.06 -23.46
CA PHE A 200 16.02 -15.01 -22.68
C PHE A 200 15.82 -14.56 -21.23
N GLU A 201 16.83 -13.91 -20.63
CA GLU A 201 16.69 -13.33 -19.29
C GLU A 201 15.76 -12.12 -19.30
N LYS A 202 15.80 -11.30 -20.37
CA LYS A 202 14.89 -10.16 -20.56
C LYS A 202 13.43 -10.60 -20.58
N GLU A 203 13.12 -11.67 -21.30
CA GLU A 203 11.75 -12.22 -21.38
C GLU A 203 11.26 -12.82 -20.06
N LEU A 204 12.17 -13.33 -19.22
CA LEU A 204 11.80 -13.91 -17.93
C LEU A 204 11.53 -12.86 -16.84
N VAL A 205 12.32 -11.78 -16.82
CA VAL A 205 12.29 -10.77 -15.75
C VAL A 205 11.50 -9.52 -16.14
N ASP A 206 11.37 -9.24 -17.44
CA ASP A 206 10.70 -8.07 -18.02
C ASP A 206 11.04 -6.76 -17.26
N PRO A 207 12.31 -6.30 -17.31
CA PRO A 207 12.78 -5.15 -16.51
C PRO A 207 12.00 -3.87 -16.77
N ASP A 208 11.47 -3.69 -17.99
CA ASP A 208 10.64 -2.53 -18.34
C ASP A 208 9.27 -2.55 -17.63
N THR A 209 8.72 -3.74 -17.34
CA THR A 209 7.47 -3.85 -16.56
C THR A 209 7.73 -3.56 -15.09
N LEU A 210 8.83 -4.08 -14.53
CA LEU A 210 9.27 -3.77 -13.17
C LEU A 210 9.49 -2.26 -12.99
N ARG A 211 10.14 -1.63 -13.98
CA ARG A 211 10.34 -0.17 -13.99
C ARG A 211 9.02 0.58 -13.93
N LYS A 212 8.06 0.24 -14.79
CA LYS A 212 6.73 0.88 -14.78
C LYS A 212 6.01 0.70 -13.44
N MET A 213 6.11 -0.48 -12.83
CA MET A 213 5.52 -0.71 -11.50
C MET A 213 6.17 0.16 -10.43
N VAL A 214 7.49 0.30 -10.43
CA VAL A 214 8.20 1.17 -9.47
C VAL A 214 7.91 2.66 -9.76
N GLU A 215 7.85 3.08 -11.03
CA GLU A 215 7.48 4.46 -11.42
C GLU A 215 6.03 4.79 -11.06
N SER A 216 5.15 3.79 -10.98
CA SER A 216 3.76 3.98 -10.52
C SER A 216 3.62 4.16 -9.00
N LEU A 217 4.70 3.98 -8.23
CA LEU A 217 4.70 4.24 -6.80
C LEU A 217 4.74 5.74 -6.55
N GLU A 218 3.62 6.30 -6.11
CA GLU A 218 3.53 7.71 -5.76
C GLU A 218 4.09 7.97 -4.35
N ALA A 219 4.80 9.08 -4.20
CA ALA A 219 5.18 9.57 -2.87
C ALA A 219 3.92 10.02 -2.12
N THR A 220 3.51 9.22 -1.14
CA THR A 220 2.27 9.44 -0.39
C THR A 220 2.57 9.88 1.04
N LYS A 221 1.73 10.78 1.56
CA LYS A 221 1.78 11.20 2.98
C LYS A 221 1.11 10.17 3.90
N ASP A 222 0.18 9.38 3.38
CA ASP A 222 -0.48 8.32 4.14
C ASP A 222 0.39 7.06 4.16
N GLN A 223 0.90 6.75 5.35
CA GLN A 223 1.69 5.54 5.60
C GLN A 223 0.97 4.26 5.17
N LYS A 224 -0.35 4.16 5.37
CA LYS A 224 -1.10 2.95 5.03
C LYS A 224 -1.16 2.74 3.52
N GLU A 225 -1.26 3.84 2.77
CA GLU A 225 -1.25 3.80 1.31
C GLU A 225 0.13 3.38 0.79
N ALA A 226 1.21 3.99 1.31
CA ALA A 226 2.58 3.58 0.99
C ALA A 226 2.80 2.07 1.24
N LEU A 227 2.40 1.55 2.41
CA LEU A 227 2.53 0.13 2.73
C LEU A 227 1.71 -0.76 1.78
N ARG A 228 0.52 -0.32 1.36
CA ARG A 228 -0.30 -1.06 0.38
C ARG A 228 0.38 -1.12 -0.98
N GLN A 229 0.95 -0.01 -1.44
CA GLN A 229 1.67 0.05 -2.71
C GLN A 229 2.90 -0.90 -2.70
N TYR A 230 3.71 -0.86 -1.65
CA TYR A 230 4.83 -1.80 -1.51
C TYR A 230 4.39 -3.26 -1.40
N ALA A 231 3.30 -3.55 -0.68
CA ALA A 231 2.78 -4.92 -0.59
C ALA A 231 2.24 -5.45 -1.93
N GLN A 232 1.67 -4.58 -2.77
CA GLN A 232 1.26 -4.94 -4.13
C GLN A 232 2.48 -5.24 -5.01
N LEU A 233 3.49 -4.38 -4.97
CA LEU A 233 4.76 -4.58 -5.68
C LEU A 233 5.41 -5.91 -5.26
N GLU A 234 5.50 -6.18 -3.95
CA GLU A 234 6.07 -7.42 -3.44
C GLU A 234 5.30 -8.68 -3.90
N ARG A 235 3.97 -8.61 -4.01
CA ARG A 235 3.15 -9.71 -4.54
C ARG A 235 3.45 -9.99 -6.00
N GLU A 236 3.54 -8.95 -6.83
CA GLU A 236 3.87 -9.11 -8.25
C GLU A 236 5.30 -9.64 -8.44
N LEU A 237 6.26 -9.17 -7.66
CA LEU A 237 7.62 -9.70 -7.67
C LEU A 237 7.68 -11.17 -7.25
N ASN A 238 6.94 -11.54 -6.20
CA ASN A 238 6.85 -12.94 -5.79
C ASN A 238 6.16 -13.82 -6.83
N LYS A 239 5.17 -13.29 -7.55
CA LYS A 239 4.51 -13.98 -8.67
C LYS A 239 5.48 -14.21 -9.84
N ALA A 240 6.23 -13.18 -10.25
CA ALA A 240 7.28 -13.30 -11.26
C ALA A 240 8.35 -14.32 -10.83
N ARG A 241 8.77 -14.28 -9.57
CA ARG A 241 9.72 -15.22 -8.98
C ARG A 241 9.20 -16.66 -9.04
N LEU A 242 7.94 -16.90 -8.65
CA LEU A 242 7.33 -18.23 -8.71
C LEU A 242 7.20 -18.74 -10.15
N ALA A 243 6.99 -17.86 -11.13
CA ALA A 243 6.96 -18.24 -12.55
C ALA A 243 8.34 -18.71 -13.06
N ILE A 244 9.43 -18.15 -12.53
CA ILE A 244 10.81 -18.55 -12.87
C ILE A 244 11.24 -19.82 -12.13
N GLN A 245 10.76 -20.03 -10.89
CA GLN A 245 11.18 -21.14 -10.04
C GLN A 245 10.74 -22.51 -10.56
N ARG A 246 11.65 -23.20 -11.26
CA ARG A 246 11.52 -24.63 -11.60
C ARG A 246 12.11 -25.53 -10.52
N LYS A 247 11.45 -25.57 -9.35
CA LYS A 247 11.89 -26.40 -8.20
C LYS A 247 12.05 -27.89 -8.55
N GLN A 248 11.24 -28.40 -9.47
CA GLN A 248 11.30 -29.80 -9.90
C GLN A 248 12.60 -30.11 -10.67
N ASP A 249 13.00 -29.22 -11.57
CA ASP A 249 14.25 -29.35 -12.35
C ASP A 249 15.47 -29.28 -11.43
N GLU A 250 15.48 -28.35 -10.46
CA GLU A 250 16.56 -28.27 -9.47
C GLU A 250 16.65 -29.55 -8.62
N GLN A 251 15.52 -30.06 -8.13
CA GLN A 251 15.49 -31.31 -7.35
C GLN A 251 15.94 -32.52 -8.18
N LEU A 252 15.61 -32.54 -9.48
CA LEU A 252 16.08 -33.56 -10.40
C LEU A 252 17.59 -33.49 -10.53
N LEU A 253 18.14 -32.30 -10.74
CA LEU A 253 19.59 -32.09 -10.90
C LEU A 253 20.36 -32.36 -9.60
N ASP A 254 19.81 -32.03 -8.44
CA ASP A 254 20.41 -32.36 -7.14
C ASP A 254 20.54 -33.88 -6.96
N ARG A 255 19.50 -34.66 -7.33
CA ARG A 255 19.56 -36.13 -7.30
C ARG A 255 20.48 -36.71 -8.37
N ALA A 256 20.51 -36.09 -9.56
CA ALA A 256 21.44 -36.46 -10.61
C ALA A 256 22.89 -36.23 -10.14
N ALA A 257 23.17 -35.11 -9.47
CA ALA A 257 24.47 -34.80 -8.88
C ALA A 257 24.89 -35.84 -7.84
N GLU A 258 23.99 -36.21 -6.90
CA GLU A 258 24.26 -37.27 -5.93
C GLU A 258 24.66 -38.59 -6.60
N LYS A 259 23.99 -38.94 -7.70
CA LYS A 259 24.29 -40.17 -8.47
C LYS A 259 25.59 -40.08 -9.26
N LEU A 260 25.96 -38.90 -9.75
CA LEU A 260 27.23 -38.67 -10.45
C LEU A 260 28.44 -38.65 -9.51
N LEU A 261 28.25 -38.30 -8.24
CA LEU A 261 29.29 -38.32 -7.21
C LEU A 261 29.72 -39.74 -6.81
N GLU A 262 28.88 -40.75 -7.05
CA GLU A 262 29.21 -42.17 -6.78
C GLU A 262 30.34 -42.69 -7.70
N GLU A 263 30.61 -42.03 -8.81
CA GLU A 263 31.56 -42.47 -9.83
C GLU A 263 32.72 -41.48 -10.03
N ARG A 264 33.94 -42.01 -10.09
CA ARG A 264 35.16 -41.20 -10.04
C ARG A 264 35.32 -40.29 -11.26
N GLU A 265 34.84 -40.72 -12.42
CA GLU A 265 35.01 -39.99 -13.69
C GLU A 265 33.97 -38.88 -13.88
N SER A 266 32.76 -39.03 -13.32
CA SER A 266 31.70 -38.03 -13.34
C SER A 266 31.66 -37.12 -12.10
N LYS A 267 32.56 -37.35 -11.14
CA LYS A 267 32.65 -36.56 -9.91
C LYS A 267 32.73 -35.04 -10.13
N PRO A 268 33.56 -34.47 -11.03
CA PRO A 268 33.61 -33.02 -11.21
C PRO A 268 32.26 -32.45 -11.67
N LEU A 269 31.58 -33.12 -12.60
CA LEU A 269 30.25 -32.73 -13.07
C LEU A 269 29.21 -32.80 -11.94
N GLY A 270 29.27 -33.87 -11.13
CA GLY A 270 28.43 -34.01 -9.94
C GLY A 270 28.64 -32.87 -8.93
N GLU A 271 29.90 -32.48 -8.66
CA GLU A 271 30.23 -31.37 -7.76
C GLU A 271 29.70 -30.03 -8.30
N GLN A 272 29.79 -29.78 -9.61
CA GLN A 272 29.29 -28.55 -10.23
C GLN A 272 27.76 -28.46 -10.20
N LEU A 273 27.07 -29.56 -10.50
CA LEU A 273 25.61 -29.64 -10.39
C LEU A 273 25.14 -29.46 -8.93
N GLN A 274 25.84 -30.08 -7.96
CA GLN A 274 25.54 -29.92 -6.53
C GLN A 274 25.77 -28.48 -6.04
N GLN A 275 26.80 -27.81 -6.56
CA GLN A 275 27.04 -26.37 -6.32
C GLN A 275 26.08 -25.47 -7.13
N LYS A 276 25.20 -26.07 -7.94
CA LYS A 276 24.24 -25.40 -8.82
C LYS A 276 24.91 -24.45 -9.82
N LYS A 277 26.16 -24.75 -10.23
CA LYS A 277 26.92 -24.00 -11.24
C LYS A 277 26.61 -24.56 -12.62
N TYR A 278 25.39 -24.34 -13.10
CA TYR A 278 24.88 -25.03 -14.29
C TYR A 278 25.64 -24.65 -15.58
N ASP A 279 26.21 -23.45 -15.68
CA ASP A 279 27.04 -23.07 -16.84
C ASP A 279 28.33 -23.88 -16.91
N GLN A 280 29.02 -24.05 -15.78
CA GLN A 280 30.23 -24.87 -15.70
C GLN A 280 29.88 -26.34 -16.00
N ALA A 281 28.78 -26.84 -15.44
CA ALA A 281 28.32 -28.20 -15.71
C ALA A 281 27.98 -28.41 -17.19
N SER A 282 27.41 -27.40 -17.87
CA SER A 282 27.15 -27.44 -19.30
C SER A 282 28.44 -27.45 -20.13
N GLN A 283 29.47 -26.71 -19.70
CA GLN A 283 30.79 -26.72 -20.35
C GLN A 283 31.50 -28.05 -20.14
N GLU A 284 31.45 -28.62 -18.93
CA GLU A 284 32.01 -29.95 -18.66
C GLU A 284 31.31 -31.06 -19.45
N LEU A 285 29.99 -30.99 -19.60
CA LEU A 285 29.25 -31.91 -20.47
C LEU A 285 29.64 -31.76 -21.93
N ALA A 286 29.82 -30.53 -22.42
CA ALA A 286 30.31 -30.29 -23.79
C ALA A 286 31.73 -30.84 -24.01
N LEU A 287 32.59 -30.83 -22.99
CA LEU A 287 33.93 -31.46 -23.07
C LEU A 287 33.89 -32.99 -23.10
N MET A 288 32.76 -33.61 -22.72
CA MET A 288 32.55 -35.07 -22.83
C MET A 288 31.98 -35.49 -24.20
N GLU A 289 31.82 -34.55 -25.14
CA GLU A 289 31.33 -34.85 -26.49
C GLU A 289 32.33 -35.74 -27.25
N PRO A 290 31.89 -36.88 -27.83
CA PRO A 290 32.78 -37.78 -28.54
C PRO A 290 33.30 -37.12 -29.83
N GLU A 291 34.63 -36.97 -29.95
CA GLU A 291 35.25 -36.44 -31.16
C GLU A 291 35.37 -37.52 -32.24
N ALA A 292 34.76 -37.28 -33.41
CA ALA A 292 34.77 -38.23 -34.55
C ALA A 292 36.17 -38.53 -35.11
N SER A 293 37.16 -37.69 -34.83
CA SER A 293 38.54 -37.79 -35.33
C SER A 293 39.45 -38.73 -34.53
N LYS A 294 39.06 -39.08 -33.29
CA LYS A 294 39.88 -39.91 -32.39
C LYS A 294 39.78 -41.39 -32.73
N PRO A 295 40.81 -42.20 -32.43
CA PRO A 295 40.75 -43.65 -32.64
C PRO A 295 39.59 -44.28 -31.83
N ILE A 296 38.99 -45.36 -32.36
CA ILE A 296 37.82 -46.05 -31.79
C ILE A 296 38.00 -46.42 -30.31
N SER A 297 39.24 -46.76 -29.91
CA SER A 297 39.57 -47.06 -28.51
C SER A 297 39.39 -45.87 -27.56
N GLU A 298 39.81 -44.67 -27.97
CA GLU A 298 39.65 -43.44 -27.18
C GLU A 298 38.20 -42.96 -27.19
N GLN A 299 37.51 -43.08 -28.33
CA GLN A 299 36.08 -42.79 -28.45
C GLN A 299 35.25 -43.65 -27.50
N ARG A 300 35.57 -44.94 -27.36
CA ARG A 300 34.92 -45.82 -26.39
C ARG A 300 35.17 -45.43 -24.95
N GLN A 301 36.37 -44.95 -24.62
CA GLN A 301 36.65 -44.50 -23.25
C GLN A 301 35.86 -43.22 -22.91
N GLN A 302 35.74 -42.29 -23.85
CA GLN A 302 34.90 -41.09 -23.70
C GLN A 302 33.41 -41.45 -23.65
N LEU A 303 32.97 -42.38 -24.49
CA LEU A 303 31.59 -42.85 -24.49
C LEU A 303 31.26 -43.59 -23.20
N ALA A 304 32.14 -44.44 -22.68
CA ALA A 304 31.93 -45.14 -21.41
C ALA A 304 31.67 -44.15 -20.26
N ARG A 305 32.44 -43.05 -20.21
CA ARG A 305 32.21 -41.94 -19.27
C ARG A 305 30.86 -41.28 -19.45
N LEU A 306 30.54 -40.89 -20.69
CA LEU A 306 29.27 -40.24 -21.03
C LEU A 306 28.06 -41.17 -20.78
N LYS A 307 28.21 -42.47 -21.04
CA LYS A 307 27.20 -43.51 -20.80
C LYS A 307 26.93 -43.67 -19.32
N ALA A 308 27.98 -43.78 -18.51
CA ALA A 308 27.82 -43.89 -17.07
C ALA A 308 27.16 -42.63 -16.50
N ALA A 309 27.61 -41.44 -16.91
CA ALA A 309 27.00 -40.17 -16.51
C ALA A 309 25.53 -40.05 -16.93
N SER A 310 25.21 -40.28 -18.21
CA SER A 310 23.85 -40.18 -18.74
C SER A 310 22.89 -41.21 -18.12
N GLN A 311 23.34 -42.45 -17.90
CA GLN A 311 22.54 -43.48 -17.23
C GLN A 311 22.23 -43.11 -15.78
N ARG A 312 23.19 -42.54 -15.05
CA ARG A 312 22.98 -42.07 -13.67
C ARG A 312 21.99 -40.91 -13.61
N MET A 313 22.10 -39.95 -14.52
CA MET A 313 21.16 -38.84 -14.62
C MET A 313 19.75 -39.31 -15.03
N ALA A 314 19.64 -40.23 -15.99
CA ALA A 314 18.36 -40.82 -16.39
C ALA A 314 17.73 -41.67 -15.27
N ALA A 315 18.54 -42.39 -14.48
CA ALA A 315 18.04 -43.12 -13.31
C ALA A 315 17.49 -42.15 -12.26
N ALA A 316 18.14 -41.00 -12.04
CA ALA A 316 17.63 -39.95 -11.16
C ALA A 316 16.32 -39.33 -11.69
N ALA A 317 16.21 -39.11 -13.00
CA ALA A 317 15.00 -38.61 -13.66
C ALA A 317 13.82 -39.58 -13.48
N LYS A 318 14.03 -40.88 -13.75
CA LYS A 318 13.03 -41.94 -13.54
C LYS A 318 12.60 -42.04 -12.07
N ALA A 319 13.56 -41.98 -11.14
CA ALA A 319 13.26 -41.96 -9.72
C ALA A 319 12.40 -40.74 -9.34
N ASN A 320 12.66 -39.56 -9.91
CA ASN A 320 11.86 -38.37 -9.67
C ASN A 320 10.43 -38.48 -10.23
N LYS A 321 10.28 -39.01 -11.45
CA LYS A 321 8.98 -39.23 -12.09
C LYS A 321 8.11 -40.23 -11.31
N SER A 322 8.71 -41.30 -10.80
CA SER A 322 8.00 -42.28 -9.97
C SER A 322 7.55 -41.68 -8.62
N ALA A 323 8.36 -40.79 -8.03
CA ALA A 323 8.03 -40.11 -6.79
C ALA A 323 6.90 -39.08 -6.93
N SER A 324 6.78 -38.39 -8.08
CA SER A 324 5.67 -37.46 -8.35
C SER A 324 4.36 -38.20 -8.61
N GLN A 325 4.37 -39.25 -9.46
CA GLN A 325 3.18 -40.04 -9.78
C GLN A 325 2.58 -40.80 -8.58
N GLY A 326 3.42 -41.24 -7.64
CA GLY A 326 2.97 -41.96 -6.44
C GLY A 326 2.20 -41.08 -5.43
N LYS A 327 2.30 -39.75 -5.51
CA LYS A 327 1.57 -38.82 -4.63
C LYS A 327 0.18 -38.45 -5.13
N GLU A 328 -0.01 -38.30 -6.44
CA GLU A 328 -1.32 -37.95 -7.01
C GLU A 328 -2.33 -39.12 -6.94
N SER A 329 -1.85 -40.34 -7.16
CA SER A 329 -2.69 -41.54 -7.12
C SER A 329 -3.30 -41.84 -5.74
N LYS A 330 -2.63 -41.46 -4.64
CA LYS A 330 -3.18 -41.64 -3.27
C LYS A 330 -4.15 -40.55 -2.80
N ALA A 331 -4.23 -39.41 -3.49
CA ALA A 331 -5.14 -38.33 -3.16
C ALA A 331 -6.48 -38.42 -3.91
N GLY A 332 -6.51 -39.07 -5.08
CA GLY A 332 -7.72 -39.19 -5.92
C GLY A 332 -8.70 -40.30 -5.54
N GLU A 333 -8.28 -41.31 -4.78
CA GLU A 333 -9.10 -42.52 -4.56
C GLU A 333 -10.09 -42.42 -3.38
N LYS A 334 -10.19 -41.26 -2.71
CA LYS A 334 -11.12 -41.05 -1.58
C LYS A 334 -12.30 -40.10 -1.84
N SER A 335 -12.50 -39.57 -3.05
CA SER A 335 -13.66 -38.72 -3.33
C SER A 335 -14.69 -39.27 -4.33
N ASN A 336 -14.50 -40.48 -4.88
CA ASN A 336 -15.36 -40.97 -5.96
C ASN A 336 -16.36 -42.07 -5.55
N SER A 337 -17.13 -41.84 -4.47
CA SER A 337 -18.30 -42.68 -4.16
C SER A 337 -19.48 -41.88 -3.59
N LYS A 338 -19.99 -40.90 -4.36
CA LYS A 338 -21.43 -40.50 -4.38
C LYS A 338 -21.62 -39.24 -5.22
N SER A 339 -22.03 -39.40 -6.47
CA SER A 339 -22.95 -38.47 -7.16
C SER A 339 -23.21 -38.95 -8.59
N ALA A 340 -24.05 -39.98 -8.72
CA ALA A 340 -24.81 -40.21 -9.94
C ALA A 340 -26.24 -39.72 -9.67
N ALA A 341 -26.54 -38.46 -10.03
CA ALA A 341 -27.86 -37.95 -10.41
C ALA A 341 -27.88 -36.41 -10.39
N ALA A 342 -27.71 -35.78 -11.56
CA ALA A 342 -28.44 -34.58 -11.97
C ALA A 342 -27.94 -34.15 -13.36
N LYS A 343 -28.72 -34.49 -14.39
CA LYS A 343 -28.69 -33.88 -15.72
C LYS A 343 -29.51 -32.58 -15.68
N ASN A 344 -29.11 -31.62 -16.51
CA ASN A 344 -29.80 -30.41 -16.98
C ASN A 344 -29.59 -29.08 -16.23
N ALA A 345 -28.91 -28.15 -16.93
CA ALA A 345 -29.19 -26.71 -17.14
C ALA A 345 -27.84 -26.02 -17.44
N ASN A 346 -27.42 -25.80 -18.68
CA ASN A 346 -27.78 -24.70 -19.59
C ASN A 346 -27.85 -23.29 -18.95
N GLY A 347 -26.83 -22.46 -19.25
CA GLY A 347 -26.91 -21.00 -19.22
C GLY A 347 -26.14 -20.30 -18.09
N GLY A 348 -25.06 -19.59 -18.43
CA GLY A 348 -24.41 -18.65 -17.50
C GLY A 348 -23.01 -18.19 -17.94
N ASN A 349 -22.95 -17.19 -18.81
CA ASN A 349 -21.73 -16.43 -19.12
C ASN A 349 -21.31 -15.65 -17.86
N GLY A 350 -20.20 -16.03 -17.23
CA GLY A 350 -19.59 -15.31 -16.11
C GLY A 350 -18.10 -15.15 -16.36
N ALA A 351 -17.69 -13.94 -16.72
CA ALA A 351 -16.32 -13.58 -17.03
C ALA A 351 -15.49 -13.28 -15.77
N SER A 352 -14.20 -13.56 -15.87
CA SER A 352 -13.07 -13.01 -15.10
C SER A 352 -12.88 -13.43 -13.64
N GLY A 353 -12.13 -14.52 -13.49
CA GLY A 353 -11.36 -14.89 -12.30
C GLY A 353 -10.20 -15.83 -12.68
N GLU A 354 -9.59 -15.57 -13.83
CA GLU A 354 -8.58 -16.40 -14.47
C GLU A 354 -7.19 -16.08 -13.89
N SER A 355 -6.96 -16.46 -12.62
CA SER A 355 -5.60 -16.57 -12.10
C SER A 355 -5.06 -17.95 -12.49
N GLY A 356 -4.34 -17.97 -13.61
CA GLY A 356 -3.83 -19.14 -14.30
C GLY A 356 -3.12 -20.17 -13.42
N ALA A 357 -3.70 -21.37 -13.39
CA ALA A 357 -3.05 -22.60 -12.96
C ALA A 357 -2.25 -23.24 -14.11
N ALA A 358 -1.48 -22.43 -14.86
CA ALA A 358 -0.60 -22.90 -15.93
C ALA A 358 0.80 -23.32 -15.40
N ALA A 359 0.89 -23.77 -14.15
CA ALA A 359 2.15 -24.04 -13.45
C ALA A 359 2.62 -25.50 -13.53
N GLY A 360 1.98 -26.35 -14.34
CA GLY A 360 2.16 -27.80 -14.27
C GLY A 360 3.15 -28.44 -15.24
N GLU A 361 3.42 -27.84 -16.40
CA GLU A 361 4.01 -28.59 -17.53
C GLU A 361 5.54 -28.47 -17.67
N GLY A 362 6.18 -27.58 -16.91
CA GLY A 362 7.59 -27.23 -17.14
C GLY A 362 8.64 -28.26 -16.68
N GLY A 363 8.27 -29.20 -15.81
CA GLY A 363 9.23 -30.15 -15.19
C GLY A 363 9.50 -31.43 -16.00
N GLY A 364 8.73 -31.68 -17.06
CA GLY A 364 8.87 -32.89 -17.88
C GLY A 364 10.05 -32.83 -18.85
N GLU A 365 10.28 -31.67 -19.44
CA GLU A 365 11.22 -31.50 -20.56
C GLU A 365 12.66 -31.89 -20.19
N LEU A 366 13.16 -31.49 -19.01
CA LEU A 366 14.53 -31.85 -18.60
C LEU A 366 14.66 -33.35 -18.33
N ALA A 367 13.67 -33.95 -17.68
CA ALA A 367 13.66 -35.38 -17.39
C ALA A 367 13.65 -36.21 -18.69
N GLU A 368 12.85 -35.81 -19.67
CA GLU A 368 12.76 -36.44 -20.98
C GLU A 368 14.09 -36.33 -21.76
N ASN A 369 14.70 -35.14 -21.79
CA ASN A 369 16.01 -34.96 -22.43
C ASN A 369 17.11 -35.83 -21.80
N LEU A 370 17.09 -36.05 -20.48
CA LEU A 370 18.04 -36.95 -19.81
C LEU A 370 17.82 -38.42 -20.16
N GLU A 371 16.56 -38.84 -20.28
CA GLU A 371 16.21 -40.20 -20.70
C GLU A 371 16.55 -40.44 -22.18
N GLU A 372 16.25 -39.48 -23.06
CA GLU A 372 16.62 -39.52 -24.48
C GLU A 372 18.14 -39.54 -24.69
N LEU A 373 18.89 -38.74 -23.91
CA LEU A 373 20.35 -38.77 -23.95
C LEU A 373 20.87 -40.16 -23.57
N ALA A 374 20.38 -40.76 -22.48
CA ALA A 374 20.82 -42.09 -22.07
C ALA A 374 20.51 -43.18 -23.14
N GLN A 375 19.38 -43.08 -23.82
CA GLN A 375 19.01 -44.00 -24.91
C GLN A 375 19.92 -43.81 -26.14
N SER A 376 20.15 -42.57 -26.54
CA SER A 376 21.03 -42.26 -27.69
C SER A 376 22.47 -42.71 -27.45
N VAL A 377 23.00 -42.51 -26.24
CA VAL A 377 24.35 -42.96 -25.85
C VAL A 377 24.43 -44.49 -25.81
N GLN A 378 23.38 -45.18 -25.37
CA GLN A 378 23.34 -46.65 -25.41
C GLN A 378 23.36 -47.17 -26.85
N HIS A 379 22.58 -46.58 -27.75
CA HIS A 379 22.56 -46.98 -29.16
C HIS A 379 23.90 -46.71 -29.87
N LEU A 380 24.56 -45.59 -29.52
CA LEU A 380 25.92 -45.31 -30.01
C LEU A 380 26.93 -46.36 -29.52
N ASP A 381 26.88 -46.76 -28.24
CA ASP A 381 27.74 -47.81 -27.69
C ASP A 381 27.55 -49.15 -28.41
N GLU A 382 26.30 -49.55 -28.65
CA GLU A 382 25.96 -50.77 -29.40
C GLU A 382 26.49 -50.72 -30.83
N SER A 383 26.34 -49.59 -31.53
CA SER A 383 26.88 -49.40 -32.89
C SER A 383 28.41 -49.43 -32.94
N LEU A 384 29.10 -48.83 -31.96
CA LEU A 384 30.56 -48.92 -31.83
C LEU A 384 31.00 -50.34 -31.44
N GLN A 385 30.14 -51.11 -30.76
CA GLN A 385 30.38 -52.51 -30.44
C GLN A 385 30.37 -53.39 -31.69
N GLU A 386 29.40 -53.18 -32.56
CA GLU A 386 29.30 -53.85 -33.85
C GLU A 386 30.44 -53.45 -34.79
N ALA A 387 30.78 -52.16 -34.86
CA ALA A 387 31.90 -51.66 -35.65
C ALA A 387 33.24 -52.33 -35.30
N GLU A 388 33.55 -52.48 -34.01
CA GLU A 388 34.80 -53.14 -33.59
C GLU A 388 34.78 -54.65 -33.84
N ARG A 389 33.61 -55.31 -33.74
CA ARG A 389 33.49 -56.73 -34.11
C ARG A 389 33.76 -56.92 -35.60
N GLN A 390 33.19 -56.07 -36.45
CA GLN A 390 33.46 -56.11 -37.88
C GLN A 390 34.93 -55.85 -38.17
N GLU A 391 35.54 -54.82 -37.56
CA GLU A 391 36.96 -54.53 -37.76
C GLU A 391 37.86 -55.72 -37.36
N LYS A 392 37.51 -56.45 -36.29
CA LYS A 392 38.23 -57.67 -35.87
C LYS A 392 38.05 -58.84 -36.83
N GLU A 393 36.88 -58.99 -37.46
CA GLU A 393 36.56 -60.11 -38.34
C GLU A 393 37.03 -59.90 -39.78
N SER A 394 36.82 -58.71 -40.34
CA SER A 394 37.10 -58.40 -41.77
C SER A 394 38.34 -57.52 -41.97
N GLY A 395 38.93 -57.00 -40.88
CA GLY A 395 40.06 -56.05 -40.93
C GLY A 395 39.68 -54.64 -41.39
N LYS A 396 38.42 -54.38 -41.75
CA LYS A 396 37.90 -53.07 -42.18
C LYS A 396 36.44 -52.89 -41.77
N CYS A 397 36.09 -51.72 -41.24
CA CYS A 397 34.70 -51.39 -40.94
C CYS A 397 33.90 -51.16 -42.23
N ASP A 398 32.73 -51.78 -42.37
CA ASP A 398 31.88 -51.57 -43.55
C ASP A 398 31.36 -50.13 -43.58
N SER A 399 31.22 -49.55 -44.79
CA SER A 399 30.74 -48.18 -44.98
C SER A 399 29.35 -47.94 -44.35
N GLN A 400 28.51 -48.97 -44.31
CA GLN A 400 27.20 -48.92 -43.67
C GLN A 400 27.32 -48.77 -42.14
N CYS A 401 28.21 -49.54 -41.50
CA CYS A 401 28.44 -49.45 -40.06
C CYS A 401 29.01 -48.07 -39.70
N GLN A 402 29.94 -47.56 -40.51
CA GLN A 402 30.48 -46.20 -40.32
C GLN A 402 29.40 -45.12 -40.42
N SER A 403 28.47 -45.24 -41.39
CA SER A 403 27.36 -44.29 -41.53
C SER A 403 26.36 -44.35 -40.35
N GLN A 404 26.11 -45.53 -39.80
CA GLN A 404 25.25 -45.71 -38.63
C GLN A 404 25.91 -45.11 -37.38
N CYS A 405 27.18 -45.40 -37.12
CA CYS A 405 27.93 -44.79 -36.02
C CYS A 405 27.92 -43.27 -36.10
N GLN A 406 28.10 -42.69 -37.30
CA GLN A 406 28.06 -41.26 -37.50
C GLN A 406 26.65 -40.68 -37.24
N ALA A 407 25.59 -41.36 -37.66
CA ALA A 407 24.22 -40.95 -37.36
C ALA A 407 23.90 -41.00 -35.86
N CYS A 408 24.33 -42.05 -35.16
CA CYS A 408 24.22 -42.19 -33.71
C CYS A 408 25.00 -41.09 -32.99
N GLN A 409 26.20 -40.77 -33.46
CA GLN A 409 27.05 -39.74 -32.89
C GLN A 409 26.40 -38.36 -33.01
N ASN A 410 25.85 -38.04 -34.19
CA ASN A 410 25.09 -36.81 -34.39
C ASN A 410 23.88 -36.75 -33.45
N SER A 411 23.15 -37.87 -33.26
CA SER A 411 22.03 -37.92 -32.33
C SER A 411 22.46 -37.68 -30.87
N VAL A 412 23.59 -38.22 -30.44
CA VAL A 412 24.13 -37.97 -29.09
C VAL A 412 24.52 -36.51 -28.94
N ASN A 413 25.21 -35.94 -29.93
CA ASN A 413 25.65 -34.55 -29.91
C ASN A 413 24.45 -33.58 -29.91
N ASP A 414 23.39 -33.89 -30.65
CA ASP A 414 22.15 -33.11 -30.66
C ASP A 414 21.46 -33.13 -29.28
N GLN A 415 21.36 -34.31 -28.64
CA GLN A 415 20.76 -34.45 -27.32
C GLN A 415 21.61 -33.82 -26.21
N LEU A 416 22.94 -33.96 -26.30
CA LEU A 416 23.88 -33.30 -25.41
C LEU A 416 23.79 -31.77 -25.57
N GLY A 417 23.71 -31.28 -26.80
CA GLY A 417 23.49 -29.87 -27.11
C GLY A 417 22.18 -29.33 -26.53
N LYS A 418 21.07 -30.09 -26.59
CA LYS A 418 19.80 -29.73 -25.94
C LYS A 418 19.95 -29.69 -24.41
N LEU A 419 20.60 -30.68 -23.81
CA LEU A 419 20.84 -30.72 -22.36
C LEU A 419 21.70 -29.53 -21.91
N CYS A 420 22.79 -29.23 -22.62
CA CYS A 420 23.62 -28.06 -22.35
C CYS A 420 22.83 -26.76 -22.45
N LYS A 421 21.99 -26.59 -23.49
CA LYS A 421 21.07 -25.44 -23.61
C LYS A 421 20.08 -25.35 -22.46
N ASN A 422 19.60 -26.47 -21.94
CA ASN A 422 18.67 -26.47 -20.80
C ASN A 422 19.38 -26.14 -19.48
N LEU A 423 20.62 -26.59 -19.30
CA LEU A 423 21.45 -26.22 -18.15
C LEU A 423 21.80 -24.73 -18.16
N THR A 424 22.16 -24.15 -19.31
CA THR A 424 22.41 -22.70 -19.42
C THR A 424 21.13 -21.90 -19.20
N LYS A 425 19.97 -22.34 -19.73
CA LYS A 425 18.66 -21.74 -19.40
C LYS A 425 18.36 -21.79 -17.89
N LEU A 426 18.72 -22.87 -17.19
CA LEU A 426 18.55 -22.98 -15.75
C LEU A 426 19.51 -22.07 -14.97
N ALA A 427 20.75 -21.88 -15.46
CA ALA A 427 21.66 -20.88 -14.90
C ALA A 427 21.06 -19.48 -14.99
N ILE A 428 20.64 -19.07 -16.19
CA ILE A 428 20.03 -17.76 -16.45
C ILE A 428 18.80 -17.55 -15.55
N ARG A 429 17.91 -18.56 -15.44
CA ARG A 429 16.75 -18.49 -14.53
C ARG A 429 17.13 -18.33 -13.08
N ARG A 430 18.19 -19.01 -12.64
CA ARG A 430 18.67 -18.91 -11.26
C ARG A 430 19.26 -17.53 -10.97
N GLU A 431 19.95 -16.92 -11.93
CA GLU A 431 20.46 -15.56 -11.82
C GLU A 431 19.32 -14.54 -11.78
N ALA A 432 18.31 -14.71 -12.64
CA ALA A 432 17.07 -13.95 -12.62
C ALA A 432 16.34 -14.06 -11.25
N ASP A 433 16.18 -15.27 -10.69
CA ASP A 433 15.58 -15.46 -9.36
C ASP A 433 16.37 -14.74 -8.26
N LYS A 434 17.71 -14.77 -8.31
CA LYS A 434 18.56 -14.03 -7.36
C LYS A 434 18.37 -12.52 -7.47
N LYS A 435 18.34 -11.99 -8.70
CA LYS A 435 18.12 -10.56 -8.99
C LYS A 435 16.75 -10.12 -8.46
N LEU A 436 15.69 -10.89 -8.75
CA LEU A 436 14.36 -10.64 -8.20
C LEU A 436 14.27 -10.79 -6.68
N CYS A 437 15.00 -11.74 -6.08
CA CYS A 437 15.04 -11.92 -4.63
C CYS A 437 15.65 -10.70 -3.94
N ARG A 438 16.75 -10.13 -4.48
CA ARG A 438 17.34 -8.89 -3.97
C ARG A 438 16.35 -7.73 -4.02
N LEU A 439 15.57 -7.63 -5.08
CA LEU A 439 14.55 -6.59 -5.24
C LEU A 439 13.39 -6.80 -4.26
N CYS A 440 12.97 -8.05 -4.01
CA CYS A 440 11.99 -8.38 -2.96
C CYS A 440 12.52 -8.02 -1.57
N GLU A 441 13.78 -8.35 -1.25
CA GLU A 441 14.42 -8.01 0.01
C GLU A 441 14.44 -6.49 0.23
N LYS A 442 14.76 -5.72 -0.81
CA LYS A 442 14.73 -4.26 -0.76
C LYS A 442 13.32 -3.71 -0.59
N CYS A 443 12.34 -4.24 -1.30
CA CYS A 443 10.94 -3.89 -1.09
C CYS A 443 10.50 -4.16 0.37
N SER A 444 10.90 -5.30 0.95
CA SER A 444 10.61 -5.62 2.35
C SER A 444 11.33 -4.70 3.35
N GLN A 445 12.55 -4.25 3.03
CA GLN A 445 13.28 -3.23 3.81
C GLN A 445 12.53 -1.89 3.77
N CYS A 446 12.03 -1.47 2.60
CA CYS A 446 11.22 -0.26 2.45
C CYS A 446 9.93 -0.34 3.27
N GLN A 447 9.24 -1.48 3.27
CA GLN A 447 8.08 -1.71 4.15
C GLN A 447 8.47 -1.62 5.63
N GLY A 448 9.61 -2.21 6.00
CA GLY A 448 10.15 -2.15 7.37
C GLY A 448 10.45 -0.72 7.81
N LEU A 449 11.08 0.09 6.95
CA LEU A 449 11.37 1.51 7.21
C LEU A 449 10.07 2.32 7.37
N CYS A 450 9.11 2.13 6.47
CA CYS A 450 7.81 2.80 6.56
C CYS A 450 7.05 2.42 7.83
N ASN A 451 7.13 1.15 8.26
CA ASN A 451 6.49 0.69 9.49
C ASN A 451 7.20 1.18 10.75
N GLY A 452 8.54 1.28 10.71
CA GLY A 452 9.38 1.74 11.82
C GLY A 452 9.18 3.22 12.17
N LEU A 453 8.90 4.08 11.19
CA LEU A 453 8.67 5.52 11.42
C LEU A 453 7.44 5.81 12.30
N CYS A 454 6.48 4.89 12.39
CA CYS A 454 5.29 5.07 13.22
C CYS A 454 5.44 4.60 14.66
N GLN A 455 6.41 3.74 14.94
CA GLN A 455 6.72 3.38 16.31
C GLN A 455 7.73 4.36 16.87
N LYS A 456 7.28 5.59 17.19
CA LYS A 456 8.06 6.44 18.09
C LYS A 456 8.31 5.63 19.37
N PRO A 457 9.58 5.35 19.73
CA PRO A 457 9.88 4.62 20.95
C PRO A 457 9.51 5.52 22.14
N GLY A 458 8.30 5.33 22.68
CA GLY A 458 7.90 5.95 23.94
C GLY A 458 6.84 7.04 23.85
N SER A 459 5.58 6.65 23.63
CA SER A 459 4.44 7.43 24.14
C SER A 459 3.31 6.57 24.72
N ASN A 460 3.57 5.31 25.08
CA ASN A 460 2.74 4.60 26.05
C ASN A 460 3.23 4.99 27.45
N PRO A 461 2.58 5.91 28.19
CA PRO A 461 3.02 6.39 29.51
C PRO A 461 2.96 5.34 30.64
N GLY A 462 2.98 4.03 30.35
CA GLY A 462 2.80 2.97 31.33
C GLY A 462 3.69 1.73 31.17
N GLY A 463 4.56 1.66 30.15
CA GLY A 463 5.47 0.54 29.98
C GLY A 463 6.68 0.67 30.90
N LYS A 464 6.68 -0.02 32.05
CA LYS A 464 7.88 -0.19 32.89
C LYS A 464 9.02 -0.69 31.99
N LYS A 465 10.12 0.08 31.94
CA LYS A 465 11.46 -0.20 31.38
C LYS A 465 11.56 -1.46 30.51
N ALA A 466 11.96 -1.27 29.24
CA ALA A 466 12.36 -2.36 28.35
C ALA A 466 13.25 -3.36 29.10
N GLY A 467 12.79 -4.61 29.19
CA GLY A 467 13.54 -5.68 29.85
C GLY A 467 14.93 -5.77 29.24
N TRP A 468 15.94 -5.79 30.09
CA TRP A 468 17.33 -5.96 29.68
C TRP A 468 17.43 -7.34 29.01
N GLY A 469 17.68 -7.37 27.70
CA GLY A 469 17.84 -8.61 26.96
C GLY A 469 19.02 -9.39 27.52
N SER A 470 18.75 -10.44 28.30
CA SER A 470 19.77 -11.35 28.75
C SER A 470 20.33 -12.08 27.53
N ASN A 471 21.61 -11.88 27.24
CA ASN A 471 22.33 -12.53 26.16
C ASN A 471 22.35 -14.05 26.43
N THR A 472 21.49 -14.80 25.73
CA THR A 472 21.29 -16.25 25.91
C THR A 472 22.55 -17.07 25.61
N ALA A 473 23.51 -16.51 24.88
CA ALA A 473 24.79 -17.15 24.57
C ALA A 473 25.74 -17.28 25.78
N ARG A 474 25.43 -16.67 26.93
CA ARG A 474 26.25 -16.74 28.16
C ARG A 474 25.65 -17.56 29.31
N ARG A 475 24.55 -18.28 29.09
CA ARG A 475 23.99 -19.19 30.11
C ARG A 475 24.74 -20.52 30.11
N GLU A 476 25.80 -20.60 30.91
CA GLU A 476 26.34 -21.87 31.39
C GLU A 476 25.40 -22.38 32.51
N GLY A 477 24.53 -23.34 32.17
CA GLY A 477 23.60 -23.96 33.11
C GLY A 477 22.14 -23.66 32.74
N SER A 478 21.40 -24.73 32.49
CA SER A 478 19.94 -24.72 32.36
C SER A 478 19.34 -24.36 33.72
N ASP A 479 19.11 -23.08 33.96
CA ASP A 479 18.25 -22.63 35.06
C ASP A 479 16.83 -23.15 34.80
N GLU A 480 16.32 -23.98 35.71
CA GLU A 480 14.91 -24.40 35.69
C GLU A 480 14.04 -23.13 35.74
N LEU A 481 13.19 -22.95 34.71
CA LEU A 481 12.20 -21.87 34.72
C LEU A 481 11.23 -22.12 35.87
N VAL A 482 11.47 -21.49 37.01
CA VAL A 482 10.48 -21.35 38.07
C VAL A 482 9.49 -20.28 37.60
N ASP A 483 8.32 -20.72 37.16
CA ASP A 483 7.21 -19.83 36.82
C ASP A 483 6.87 -18.96 38.04
N ASN A 484 7.17 -17.68 37.93
CA ASN A 484 6.96 -16.68 38.98
C ASN A 484 5.54 -16.10 38.96
N GLY A 485 4.60 -16.71 38.23
CA GLY A 485 3.16 -16.42 38.31
C GLY A 485 2.76 -15.01 37.84
N GLN A 486 3.71 -14.23 37.29
CA GLN A 486 3.47 -12.92 36.72
C GLN A 486 3.23 -13.03 35.22
N THR A 487 2.10 -13.62 34.84
CA THR A 487 1.63 -13.57 33.46
C THR A 487 1.01 -12.19 33.20
N THR A 488 1.71 -11.34 32.47
CA THR A 488 1.16 -10.09 31.94
C THR A 488 0.17 -10.43 30.83
N GLN A 489 -1.13 -10.48 31.15
CA GLN A 489 -2.20 -10.52 30.16
C GLN A 489 -2.15 -9.24 29.30
N LEU A 490 -1.64 -9.37 28.07
CA LEU A 490 -1.82 -8.38 27.02
C LEU A 490 -3.28 -8.37 26.58
N GLN A 491 -4.12 -7.58 27.27
CA GLN A 491 -5.46 -7.26 26.80
C GLN A 491 -5.33 -6.28 25.61
N GLY A 492 -5.31 -6.83 24.40
CA GLY A 492 -5.61 -6.04 23.21
C GLY A 492 -7.07 -5.61 23.27
N THR A 493 -7.34 -4.31 23.36
CA THR A 493 -8.68 -3.73 23.23
C THR A 493 -9.22 -4.02 21.83
N LYS A 494 -9.97 -5.12 21.69
CA LYS A 494 -10.71 -5.49 20.47
C LYS A 494 -11.74 -4.40 20.16
N GLY A 495 -11.60 -3.77 18.99
CA GLY A 495 -12.67 -2.99 18.37
C GLY A 495 -13.90 -3.88 18.11
N ALA A 496 -15.08 -3.27 18.22
CA ALA A 496 -16.38 -3.92 18.18
C ALA A 496 -16.69 -4.57 16.82
N GLY A 497 -16.22 -5.80 16.63
CA GLY A 497 -16.62 -6.71 15.56
C GLY A 497 -16.53 -8.16 16.06
N PRO A 498 -17.48 -9.05 15.72
CA PRO A 498 -17.52 -10.41 16.24
C PRO A 498 -16.35 -11.22 15.66
N SER A 499 -15.25 -11.32 16.41
CA SER A 499 -14.14 -12.22 16.09
C SER A 499 -14.20 -13.46 16.98
N LEU A 500 -14.51 -14.59 16.36
CA LEU A 500 -14.40 -15.95 16.88
C LEU A 500 -12.92 -16.34 17.06
N THR A 501 -12.24 -15.74 18.05
CA THR A 501 -10.91 -16.17 18.46
C THR A 501 -10.85 -16.32 19.98
N THR A 502 -10.91 -17.56 20.43
CA THR A 502 -10.64 -18.01 21.80
C THR A 502 -9.13 -18.11 22.00
N VAL A 503 -8.61 -17.47 23.04
CA VAL A 503 -7.19 -17.55 23.43
C VAL A 503 -7.05 -18.70 24.42
N GLU A 504 -6.39 -19.78 24.02
CA GLU A 504 -5.97 -20.86 24.92
C GLU A 504 -4.46 -20.81 25.14
N SER A 505 -4.06 -21.10 26.38
CA SER A 505 -2.71 -21.01 26.92
C SER A 505 -1.68 -21.79 26.11
N ALA A 506 -0.55 -21.13 25.82
CA ALA A 506 0.53 -21.63 24.97
C ALA A 506 1.57 -22.46 25.75
N GLU A 507 1.15 -23.39 26.62
CA GLU A 507 2.09 -24.33 27.26
C GLU A 507 2.47 -25.51 26.35
N ASP A 508 1.62 -25.89 25.39
CA ASP A 508 1.96 -26.93 24.41
C ASP A 508 2.35 -26.31 23.07
N GLY A 509 3.65 -26.11 22.89
CA GLY A 509 4.25 -25.61 21.66
C GLY A 509 3.74 -26.34 20.41
N SER A 510 2.98 -25.65 19.58
CA SER A 510 2.88 -25.99 18.17
C SER A 510 2.60 -24.75 17.34
N GLY A 511 3.58 -24.40 16.49
CA GLY A 511 3.43 -23.37 15.48
C GLY A 511 2.18 -23.59 14.62
N VAL A 512 1.56 -22.48 14.21
CA VAL A 512 0.34 -22.44 13.42
C VAL A 512 0.62 -23.10 12.06
N SER A 513 0.34 -24.40 12.00
CA SER A 513 0.29 -25.18 10.77
C SER A 513 -1.17 -25.43 10.43
N ASN A 514 -1.55 -25.18 9.17
CA ASN A 514 -2.85 -25.56 8.60
C ASN A 514 -3.19 -27.07 8.73
N ARG A 515 -2.31 -27.89 9.33
CA ARG A 515 -2.61 -29.26 9.76
C ARG A 515 -3.59 -29.35 10.93
N ARG A 516 -3.77 -28.30 11.77
CA ARG A 516 -4.67 -28.36 12.94
C ARG A 516 -6.15 -28.48 12.58
N SER A 517 -6.63 -27.95 11.45
CA SER A 517 -8.03 -28.11 11.03
C SER A 517 -8.36 -29.58 10.75
N THR A 518 -7.47 -30.28 10.04
CA THR A 518 -7.64 -31.71 9.75
C THR A 518 -7.55 -32.59 10.99
N ALA A 519 -6.75 -32.23 12.00
CA ALA A 519 -6.68 -32.95 13.26
C ALA A 519 -7.94 -32.77 14.12
N LYS A 520 -8.49 -31.55 14.20
CA LYS A 520 -9.78 -31.29 14.86
C LYS A 520 -10.92 -32.00 14.15
N GLN A 521 -10.93 -31.99 12.81
CA GLN A 521 -11.94 -32.70 12.03
C GLN A 521 -11.88 -34.22 12.26
N ARG A 522 -10.68 -34.81 12.38
CA ARG A 522 -10.51 -36.23 12.73
C ARG A 522 -10.94 -36.56 14.16
N GLN A 523 -10.65 -35.70 15.14
CA GLN A 523 -11.12 -35.91 16.52
C GLN A 523 -12.64 -35.81 16.62
N PHE A 524 -13.24 -34.86 15.92
CA PHE A 524 -14.69 -34.69 15.87
C PHE A 524 -15.38 -35.88 15.19
N GLN A 525 -14.81 -36.38 14.09
CA GLN A 525 -15.30 -37.57 13.40
C GLN A 525 -15.25 -38.82 14.29
N ARG A 526 -14.17 -39.00 15.08
CA ARG A 526 -14.08 -40.11 16.06
C ARG A 526 -15.10 -40.00 17.19
N GLN A 527 -15.38 -38.79 17.67
CA GLN A 527 -16.41 -38.58 18.69
C GLN A 527 -17.82 -38.81 18.14
N PHE A 528 -18.06 -38.48 16.87
CA PHE A 528 -19.31 -38.77 16.20
C PHE A 528 -19.50 -40.27 15.98
N GLU A 529 -18.49 -40.96 15.44
CA GLU A 529 -18.51 -42.41 15.23
C GLU A 529 -18.72 -43.15 16.55
N SER A 530 -18.02 -42.74 17.62
CA SER A 530 -18.20 -43.34 18.94
C SER A 530 -19.60 -43.09 19.53
N PHE A 531 -20.27 -41.99 19.20
CA PHE A 531 -21.64 -41.74 19.65
C PHE A 531 -22.68 -42.56 18.87
N VAL A 532 -22.44 -42.82 17.58
CA VAL A 532 -23.31 -43.63 16.72
C VAL A 532 -23.20 -45.11 17.06
N GLU A 533 -22.02 -45.58 17.48
CA GLU A 533 -21.75 -46.98 17.83
C GLU A 533 -22.25 -47.37 19.24
N ARG A 534 -22.59 -46.42 20.12
CA ARG A 534 -23.13 -46.75 21.45
C ARG A 534 -24.53 -47.34 21.33
N GLU A 535 -24.66 -48.61 21.71
CA GLU A 535 -25.93 -49.34 21.74
C GLU A 535 -26.92 -48.80 22.79
N ASP A 536 -26.41 -48.08 23.79
CA ASP A 536 -27.20 -47.46 24.88
C ASP A 536 -28.11 -46.31 24.39
N VAL A 537 -27.91 -45.83 23.16
CA VAL A 537 -28.68 -44.70 22.61
C VAL A 537 -29.82 -45.24 21.73
N PRO A 538 -31.09 -44.90 22.04
CA PRO A 538 -32.24 -45.31 21.24
C PRO A 538 -32.03 -44.99 19.76
N ALA A 539 -32.36 -45.94 18.87
CA ALA A 539 -32.09 -45.82 17.43
C ALA A 539 -32.65 -44.51 16.82
N GLN A 540 -33.81 -44.06 17.30
CA GLN A 540 -34.44 -42.81 16.87
C GLN A 540 -33.57 -41.56 17.14
N VAL A 541 -32.83 -41.53 18.24
CA VAL A 541 -31.93 -40.40 18.58
C VAL A 541 -30.68 -40.46 17.71
N ARG A 542 -30.16 -41.67 17.43
CA ARG A 542 -29.01 -41.86 16.53
C ARG A 542 -29.33 -41.40 15.11
N ASP A 543 -30.50 -41.76 14.60
CA ASP A 543 -30.96 -41.33 13.27
C ASP A 543 -31.21 -39.81 13.22
N GLY A 544 -31.80 -39.23 14.27
CA GLY A 544 -32.02 -37.79 14.36
C GLY A 544 -30.71 -36.98 14.34
N VAL A 545 -29.70 -37.40 15.09
CA VAL A 545 -28.38 -36.75 15.10
C VAL A 545 -27.69 -36.90 13.74
N LYS A 546 -27.81 -38.06 13.10
CA LYS A 546 -27.25 -38.31 11.77
C LYS A 546 -27.88 -37.41 10.70
N ILE A 547 -29.20 -37.24 10.71
CA ILE A 547 -29.92 -36.34 9.80
C ILE A 547 -29.53 -34.89 10.04
N TYR A 548 -29.45 -34.46 11.31
CA TYR A 548 -29.06 -33.10 11.67
C TYR A 548 -27.68 -32.72 11.14
N PHE A 549 -26.67 -33.59 11.31
CA PHE A 549 -25.32 -33.33 10.81
C PHE A 549 -25.22 -33.38 9.28
N GLN A 550 -25.99 -34.25 8.62
CA GLN A 550 -26.10 -34.22 7.17
C GLN A 550 -26.68 -32.90 6.66
N LEU A 551 -27.66 -32.34 7.38
CA LEU A 551 -28.28 -31.07 7.03
C LEU A 551 -27.29 -29.90 7.15
N ILE A 552 -26.47 -29.86 8.21
CA ILE A 552 -25.45 -28.80 8.39
C ILE A 552 -24.40 -28.86 7.27
N HIS A 553 -23.91 -30.04 6.91
CA HIS A 553 -22.95 -30.16 5.82
C HIS A 553 -23.53 -29.80 4.44
N GLN A 554 -24.83 -30.01 4.23
CA GLN A 554 -25.52 -29.54 3.02
C GLN A 554 -25.70 -28.02 3.02
N MET A 555 -25.98 -27.40 4.17
CA MET A 555 -26.10 -25.94 4.28
C MET A 555 -24.74 -25.23 4.07
N GLU A 556 -23.65 -25.79 4.58
CA GLU A 556 -22.31 -25.19 4.47
C GLU A 556 -21.68 -25.36 3.07
N SER A 557 -22.13 -26.38 2.30
CA SER A 557 -21.70 -26.60 0.91
C SER A 557 -22.57 -25.89 -0.13
N THR A 558 -23.60 -25.17 0.30
CA THR A 558 -24.37 -24.29 -0.59
C THR A 558 -23.71 -22.91 -0.53
N PRO A 559 -22.84 -22.53 -1.51
CA PRO A 559 -22.28 -21.19 -1.53
C PRO A 559 -23.43 -20.18 -1.61
N ALA A 560 -23.38 -19.17 -0.74
CA ALA A 560 -24.36 -18.11 -0.68
C ALA A 560 -24.54 -17.51 -2.10
N ALA A 561 -25.73 -17.71 -2.67
CA ALA A 561 -26.11 -17.05 -3.90
C ALA A 561 -26.10 -15.54 -3.64
N ASP A 562 -25.18 -14.84 -4.30
CA ASP A 562 -25.07 -13.39 -4.28
C ASP A 562 -26.41 -12.76 -4.68
N GLY A 563 -26.96 -11.95 -3.78
CA GLY A 563 -28.16 -11.18 -4.03
C GLY A 563 -27.85 -9.99 -4.93
N ASP A 564 -28.28 -10.07 -6.19
CA ASP A 564 -28.46 -8.92 -7.07
C ASP A 564 -29.47 -7.96 -6.42
N ALA A 565 -28.95 -6.85 -5.89
CA ALA A 565 -29.73 -5.70 -5.48
C ALA A 565 -29.96 -4.79 -6.70
N ALA A 566 -31.19 -4.83 -7.21
CA ALA A 566 -31.72 -3.76 -8.04
C ALA A 566 -32.21 -2.62 -7.15
N GLU A 567 -31.52 -1.48 -7.17
CA GLU A 567 -32.08 -0.12 -7.12
C GLU A 567 -31.06 0.93 -7.58
#